data_AF-A0AA40C3U5-F1
#
_entry.id   AF-A0AA40C3U5-F1
#
_cell.length_a   1.000
_cell.length_b   1.000
_cell.length_c   1.000
_cell.angle_alpha   90.00
_cell.angle_beta   90.00
_cell.angle_gamma   90.00
#
_symmetry.space_group_name_H-M   'P 1'
#
loop_
_entity.id
_entity.type
_entity.pdbx_description
1 polymer ?
#
loop_
_entity_poly.entity_id
_entity_poly.type
_entity_poly.pdbx_seq_one_letter_code
_entity_poly.pdbx_strand_id
1 'polypeptide(L)'
;MRWLLDCVLIIPVKDSERREICTWLERTNPSPLHNAAARRHEPRTSAWLRRTGEWGDWISASSPDRLFWIYGIPGAGKTMFYVVIDAVHESTPREELVRLIATMTLDNRFQKVRILAISRQYIETKRVFSGISISIPMANPFVDADIKSFVRARLAASHRLRRWNDSLQDIKKALIKRLKECCERLRFRWVHCQIQALERFRDLTQLTTVLENLPRGLNETYIRIFDAIPQTDRPFVRRVLTWIIGHSQAGWMVLRGIYANVLVEAVAYDIYGHGQPGFDLHYLQELLGCLITVETSDKDFPRGQQEAGCSYNSDLFVSLAHYTVLVFLTSPHILQTRVSAFPMSERTVGSQFGISILR
;
A
#
# COMPACT_ATOMS: atom_id res chain seq x y z
N MET A 1 -13.40 -25.41 -20.71
CA MET A 1 -13.74 -23.98 -20.52
C MET A 1 -15.00 -23.76 -19.70
N ARG A 2 -15.95 -24.70 -19.67
CA ARG A 2 -17.13 -24.66 -18.77
C ARG A 2 -16.83 -24.47 -17.27
N TRP A 3 -15.62 -24.80 -16.80
CA TRP A 3 -15.23 -24.76 -15.38
C TRP A 3 -14.32 -23.57 -15.00
N LEU A 4 -13.79 -22.81 -15.97
CA LEU A 4 -13.11 -21.54 -15.68
C LEU A 4 -14.11 -20.43 -15.29
N LEU A 5 -15.40 -20.69 -15.52
CA LEU A 5 -16.54 -19.83 -15.22
C LEU A 5 -17.11 -20.01 -13.80
N ASP A 6 -16.66 -21.03 -13.06
CA ASP A 6 -17.09 -21.26 -11.67
C ASP A 6 -16.09 -20.69 -10.64
N CYS A 7 -14.89 -20.27 -11.05
CA CYS A 7 -13.85 -19.84 -10.10
C CYS A 7 -13.36 -18.40 -10.27
N VAL A 8 -13.84 -17.63 -11.25
CA VAL A 8 -13.48 -16.21 -11.41
C VAL A 8 -14.70 -15.41 -11.87
N LEU A 9 -15.28 -14.61 -10.97
CA LEU A 9 -15.90 -13.29 -11.15
C LEU A 9 -16.98 -13.06 -10.07
N ILE A 10 -16.54 -12.54 -8.92
CA ILE A 10 -17.43 -11.92 -7.92
C ILE A 10 -17.56 -10.45 -8.28
N ILE A 11 -18.50 -10.17 -9.17
CA ILE A 11 -19.15 -8.86 -9.35
C ILE A 11 -20.63 -9.21 -9.59
N PRO A 12 -21.61 -8.51 -8.99
CA PRO A 12 -23.03 -8.76 -9.26
C PRO A 12 -23.38 -8.24 -10.66
N VAL A 13 -22.98 -9.01 -11.67
CA VAL A 13 -23.31 -8.81 -13.08
C VAL A 13 -24.57 -9.62 -13.36
N LYS A 14 -25.56 -9.04 -14.06
CA LYS A 14 -26.79 -9.79 -14.39
C LYS A 14 -26.45 -10.98 -15.29
N ASP A 15 -27.17 -12.09 -15.16
CA ASP A 15 -26.92 -13.34 -15.91
C ASP A 15 -26.91 -13.17 -17.44
N SER A 16 -27.48 -12.08 -17.97
CA SER A 16 -27.44 -11.69 -19.38
C SER A 16 -26.07 -11.12 -19.80
N GLU A 17 -25.49 -10.22 -19.01
CA GLU A 17 -24.16 -9.62 -19.24
C GLU A 17 -23.05 -10.67 -19.04
N ARG A 18 -23.23 -11.58 -18.08
CA ARG A 18 -22.37 -12.77 -17.88
C ARG A 18 -22.31 -13.60 -19.16
N ARG A 19 -23.44 -13.84 -19.82
CA ARG A 19 -23.54 -14.62 -21.05
C ARG A 19 -22.83 -13.95 -22.22
N GLU A 20 -22.93 -12.63 -22.36
CA GLU A 20 -22.23 -11.87 -23.40
C GLU A 20 -20.70 -11.89 -23.22
N ILE A 21 -20.21 -11.69 -22.00
CA ILE A 21 -18.77 -11.75 -21.69
C ILE A 21 -18.22 -13.17 -21.94
N CYS A 22 -18.97 -14.21 -21.55
CA CYS A 22 -18.61 -15.61 -21.82
C CYS A 22 -18.57 -15.90 -23.32
N THR A 23 -19.58 -15.45 -24.06
CA THR A 23 -19.67 -15.63 -25.51
C THR A 23 -18.53 -14.87 -26.22
N TRP A 24 -18.14 -13.70 -25.71
CA TRP A 24 -17.02 -12.91 -26.22
C TRP A 24 -15.67 -13.60 -25.97
N LEU A 25 -15.44 -14.16 -24.78
CA LEU A 25 -14.23 -14.93 -24.45
C LEU A 25 -14.16 -16.29 -25.18
N GLU A 26 -15.29 -16.96 -25.39
CA GLU A 26 -15.36 -18.26 -26.08
C GLU A 26 -15.19 -18.17 -27.60
N ARG A 27 -15.33 -16.98 -28.20
CA ARG A 27 -15.06 -16.78 -29.65
C ARG A 27 -13.65 -17.18 -30.05
N THR A 28 -12.68 -17.18 -29.12
CA THR A 28 -11.32 -17.65 -29.39
C THR A 28 -10.81 -18.49 -28.21
N ASN A 29 -10.83 -19.81 -28.32
CA ASN A 29 -10.25 -20.72 -27.33
C ASN A 29 -8.80 -21.07 -27.73
N PRO A 30 -7.76 -20.45 -27.13
CA PRO A 30 -6.37 -20.72 -27.50
C PRO A 30 -5.82 -22.02 -26.88
N SER A 31 -6.57 -22.69 -26.01
CA SER A 31 -6.07 -23.83 -25.22
C SER A 31 -5.53 -24.99 -26.08
N PRO A 32 -6.13 -25.40 -27.21
CA PRO A 32 -5.56 -26.45 -28.05
C PRO A 32 -4.18 -26.09 -28.61
N LEU A 33 -4.02 -24.86 -29.11
CA LEU A 33 -2.76 -24.35 -29.65
C LEU A 33 -1.72 -24.13 -28.55
N HIS A 34 -2.14 -23.61 -27.40
CA HIS A 34 -1.29 -23.44 -26.23
C HIS A 34 -0.80 -24.78 -25.67
N ASN A 35 -1.70 -25.77 -25.60
CA ASN A 35 -1.36 -27.11 -25.16
C ASN A 35 -0.43 -27.83 -26.13
N ALA A 36 -0.58 -27.63 -27.44
CA ALA A 36 0.34 -28.15 -28.44
C ALA A 36 1.72 -27.47 -28.38
N ALA A 37 1.76 -26.14 -28.34
CA ALA A 37 2.99 -25.36 -28.30
C ALA A 37 3.84 -25.72 -27.08
N ALA A 38 3.23 -25.78 -25.91
CA ALA A 38 3.98 -26.07 -24.70
C ALA A 38 4.25 -27.57 -24.44
N ARG A 39 3.68 -28.50 -25.22
CA ARG A 39 4.18 -29.91 -25.26
C ARG A 39 5.48 -30.02 -26.06
N ARG A 40 5.72 -29.05 -26.95
CA ARG A 40 6.92 -28.94 -27.79
C ARG A 40 7.92 -27.94 -27.22
N HIS A 41 7.69 -27.43 -26.00
CA HIS A 41 8.59 -26.49 -25.34
C HIS A 41 9.82 -27.23 -24.85
N GLU A 42 10.99 -26.77 -25.29
CA GLU A 42 12.27 -27.31 -24.87
C GLU A 42 12.78 -26.52 -23.64
N PRO A 43 13.20 -27.18 -22.56
CA PRO A 43 13.85 -26.52 -21.43
C PRO A 43 14.94 -25.54 -21.87
N ARG A 44 14.96 -24.34 -21.27
CA ARG A 44 15.85 -23.19 -21.58
C ARG A 44 15.44 -22.33 -22.79
N THR A 45 14.47 -22.73 -23.61
CA THR A 45 13.84 -21.79 -24.56
C THR A 45 13.02 -20.73 -23.80
N SER A 46 12.86 -19.54 -24.39
CA SER A 46 12.29 -18.33 -23.73
C SER A 46 13.17 -17.67 -22.66
N ALA A 47 14.33 -18.23 -22.31
CA ALA A 47 15.27 -17.61 -21.36
C ALA A 47 15.94 -16.33 -21.89
N TRP A 48 15.83 -16.06 -23.21
CA TRP A 48 16.31 -14.84 -23.84
C TRP A 48 15.70 -13.59 -23.22
N LEU A 49 14.44 -13.63 -22.78
CA LEU A 49 13.77 -12.48 -22.15
C LEU A 49 14.53 -11.97 -20.92
N ARG A 50 15.11 -12.84 -20.10
CA ARG A 50 15.91 -12.42 -18.93
C ARG A 50 17.30 -11.89 -19.28
N ARG A 51 17.75 -12.12 -20.52
CA ARG A 51 19.05 -11.65 -21.02
C ARG A 51 18.94 -10.31 -21.75
N THR A 52 17.72 -9.84 -22.02
CA THR A 52 17.54 -8.54 -22.66
C THR A 52 17.74 -7.44 -21.63
N GLY A 53 18.45 -6.37 -22.02
CA GLY A 53 18.66 -5.21 -21.16
C GLY A 53 17.33 -4.56 -20.78
N GLU A 54 16.40 -4.52 -21.74
CA GLU A 54 15.05 -3.99 -21.62
C GLU A 54 14.26 -4.65 -20.50
N TRP A 55 14.41 -5.97 -20.30
CA TRP A 55 13.76 -6.66 -19.18
C TRP A 55 14.36 -6.25 -17.84
N GLY A 56 15.69 -6.12 -17.78
CA GLY A 56 16.41 -5.63 -16.60
C GLY A 56 16.06 -4.19 -16.26
N ASP A 57 15.98 -3.32 -17.26
CA ASP A 57 15.66 -1.90 -17.11
C ASP A 57 14.20 -1.70 -16.69
N TRP A 58 13.28 -2.50 -17.26
CA TRP A 58 11.87 -2.47 -16.88
C TRP A 58 11.64 -2.98 -15.46
N ILE A 59 12.21 -4.13 -15.08
CA ILE A 59 12.01 -4.70 -13.75
C ILE A 59 12.71 -3.91 -12.63
N SER A 60 13.78 -3.18 -12.98
CA SER A 60 14.48 -2.27 -12.05
C SER A 60 13.87 -0.87 -11.98
N ALA A 61 12.80 -0.60 -12.75
CA ALA A 61 12.22 0.73 -12.92
C ALA A 61 13.23 1.80 -13.41
N SER A 62 14.27 1.38 -14.12
CA SER A 62 15.21 2.26 -14.82
C SER A 62 14.62 2.79 -16.12
N SER A 63 13.68 2.04 -16.72
CA SER A 63 12.84 2.52 -17.83
C SER A 63 11.65 3.33 -17.30
N PRO A 64 11.25 4.44 -17.97
CA PRO A 64 10.02 5.17 -17.67
C PRO A 64 8.75 4.39 -18.09
N ASP A 65 8.87 3.38 -18.95
CA ASP A 65 7.73 2.63 -19.48
C ASP A 65 7.20 1.62 -18.45
N ARG A 66 5.91 1.72 -18.11
CA ARG A 66 5.27 0.79 -17.16
C ARG A 66 4.76 -0.48 -17.83
N LEU A 67 4.58 -0.47 -19.15
CA LEU A 67 4.10 -1.61 -19.94
C LEU A 67 5.26 -2.29 -20.68
N PHE A 68 5.50 -3.56 -20.40
CA PHE A 68 6.46 -4.37 -21.16
C PHE A 68 5.73 -5.19 -22.23
N TRP A 69 5.79 -4.73 -23.47
CA TRP A 69 5.09 -5.37 -24.58
C TRP A 69 6.01 -6.33 -25.34
N ILE A 70 5.67 -7.63 -25.34
CA ILE A 70 6.36 -8.65 -26.12
C ILE A 70 5.54 -8.97 -27.37
N TYR A 71 6.10 -8.68 -28.54
CA TYR A 71 5.48 -8.98 -29.84
C TYR A 71 6.36 -9.94 -30.66
N GLY A 72 5.79 -10.47 -31.74
CA GLY A 72 6.53 -11.31 -32.69
C GLY A 72 5.60 -11.96 -33.70
N ILE A 73 6.17 -12.53 -34.75
CA ILE A 73 5.40 -13.24 -35.80
C ILE A 73 4.66 -14.47 -35.24
N PRO A 74 3.57 -14.94 -35.90
CA PRO A 74 2.97 -16.24 -35.59
C PRO A 74 4.04 -17.33 -35.53
N GLY A 75 3.96 -18.22 -34.53
CA GLY A 75 4.96 -19.29 -34.32
C GLY A 75 6.22 -18.91 -33.53
N ALA A 76 6.45 -17.64 -33.19
CA ALA A 76 7.65 -17.18 -32.44
C ALA A 76 7.73 -17.63 -30.96
N GLY A 77 6.93 -18.60 -30.51
CA GLY A 77 7.03 -19.16 -29.16
C GLY A 77 6.51 -18.27 -28.02
N LYS A 78 5.64 -17.30 -28.31
CA LYS A 78 5.01 -16.38 -27.32
C LYS A 78 4.11 -17.08 -26.29
N THR A 79 3.82 -18.35 -26.48
CA THR A 79 2.67 -19.06 -25.90
C THR A 79 2.85 -19.50 -24.44
N MET A 80 3.76 -18.91 -23.66
CA MET A 80 3.90 -19.20 -22.21
C MET A 80 3.26 -18.06 -21.39
N PHE A 81 2.34 -18.40 -20.49
CA PHE A 81 1.51 -17.42 -19.76
C PHE A 81 2.03 -17.23 -18.32
N TYR A 82 2.36 -15.98 -17.97
CA TYR A 82 2.78 -15.59 -16.63
C TYR A 82 1.68 -14.75 -15.98
N VAL A 83 1.29 -15.12 -14.76
CA VAL A 83 0.31 -14.39 -13.95
C VAL A 83 1.02 -13.85 -12.72
N VAL A 84 1.03 -12.53 -12.56
CA VAL A 84 1.51 -11.87 -11.34
C VAL A 84 0.30 -11.36 -10.58
N ILE A 85 0.13 -11.84 -9.35
CA ILE A 85 -0.95 -11.44 -8.45
C ILE A 85 -0.30 -10.76 -7.26
N ASP A 86 -0.42 -9.43 -7.22
CA ASP A 86 0.04 -8.65 -6.07
C ASP A 86 -1.05 -8.58 -4.99
N ALA A 87 -0.62 -8.36 -3.75
CA ALA A 87 -1.47 -8.10 -2.60
C ALA A 87 -2.64 -9.11 -2.42
N VAL A 88 -2.40 -10.41 -2.58
CA VAL A 88 -3.44 -11.46 -2.48
C VAL A 88 -4.27 -11.33 -1.19
N HIS A 89 -3.63 -10.93 -0.09
CA HIS A 89 -4.27 -10.71 1.19
C HIS A 89 -5.29 -9.56 1.27
N GLU A 90 -5.27 -8.62 0.32
CA GLU A 90 -6.20 -7.48 0.23
C GLU A 90 -7.43 -7.81 -0.63
N SER A 91 -7.47 -9.00 -1.24
CA SER A 91 -8.63 -9.45 -2.02
C SER A 91 -9.82 -9.81 -1.12
N THR A 92 -11.03 -9.51 -1.62
CA THR A 92 -12.30 -9.88 -0.97
C THR A 92 -13.24 -10.49 -2.02
N PRO A 93 -13.62 -11.78 -1.90
CA PRO A 93 -13.24 -12.72 -0.86
C PRO A 93 -11.87 -13.39 -1.09
N ARG A 94 -11.00 -13.30 -0.07
CA ARG A 94 -9.63 -13.83 -0.09
C ARG A 94 -9.54 -15.34 -0.27
N GLU A 95 -10.40 -16.09 0.42
CA GLU A 95 -10.34 -17.55 0.41
C GLU A 95 -10.54 -18.13 -0.99
N GLU A 96 -11.44 -17.53 -1.76
CA GLU A 96 -11.74 -17.98 -3.11
C GLU A 96 -10.55 -17.75 -4.04
N LEU A 97 -9.91 -16.58 -3.97
CA LEU A 97 -8.70 -16.31 -4.73
C LEU A 97 -7.57 -17.27 -4.37
N VAL A 98 -7.36 -17.53 -3.08
CA VAL A 98 -6.32 -18.48 -2.61
C VAL A 98 -6.61 -19.90 -3.12
N ARG A 99 -7.87 -20.36 -3.07
CA ARG A 99 -8.28 -21.67 -3.59
C ARG A 99 -8.13 -21.75 -5.10
N LEU A 100 -8.52 -20.71 -5.84
CA LEU A 100 -8.32 -20.62 -7.28
C LEU A 100 -6.84 -20.75 -7.65
N ILE A 101 -5.96 -19.98 -6.98
CA ILE A 101 -4.50 -20.05 -7.22
C ILE A 101 -4.00 -21.47 -6.98
N ALA A 102 -4.46 -22.14 -5.91
CA ALA A 102 -4.07 -23.51 -5.61
C ALA A 102 -4.57 -24.51 -6.67
N THR A 103 -5.82 -24.40 -7.09
CA THR A 103 -6.41 -25.23 -8.16
C THR A 103 -5.65 -25.06 -9.47
N MET A 104 -5.33 -23.81 -9.85
CA MET A 104 -4.52 -23.54 -11.04
C MET A 104 -3.09 -24.05 -10.93
N THR A 105 -2.55 -24.18 -9.71
CA THR A 105 -1.19 -24.69 -9.50
C THR A 105 -1.13 -26.22 -9.53
N LEU A 106 -2.14 -26.88 -8.98
CA LEU A 106 -2.19 -28.35 -8.82
C LEU A 106 -2.72 -29.09 -10.06
N ASP A 107 -3.66 -28.48 -10.78
CA ASP A 107 -4.31 -29.15 -11.89
C ASP A 107 -3.39 -29.17 -13.13
N ASN A 108 -3.11 -30.39 -13.61
CA ASN A 108 -2.21 -30.64 -14.74
C ASN A 108 -2.63 -29.93 -16.04
N ARG A 109 -3.91 -29.53 -16.16
CA ARG A 109 -4.40 -28.71 -17.28
C ARG A 109 -3.74 -27.33 -17.32
N PHE A 110 -3.27 -26.83 -16.17
CA PHE A 110 -2.64 -25.53 -16.00
C PHE A 110 -1.13 -25.61 -15.74
N GLN A 111 -0.48 -26.76 -15.95
CA GLN A 111 0.97 -26.96 -15.75
C GLN A 111 1.88 -25.94 -16.48
N LYS A 112 1.31 -25.18 -17.42
CA LYS A 112 1.98 -24.20 -18.30
C LYS A 112 1.78 -22.75 -17.86
N VAL A 113 0.91 -22.51 -16.89
CA VAL A 113 0.73 -21.21 -16.24
C VAL A 113 1.77 -21.09 -15.13
N ARG A 114 2.51 -19.98 -15.12
CA ARG A 114 3.43 -19.66 -14.03
C ARG A 114 2.84 -18.53 -13.21
N ILE A 115 2.65 -18.76 -11.91
CA ILE A 115 2.01 -17.80 -11.00
C ILE A 115 3.05 -17.26 -10.02
N LEU A 116 3.16 -15.94 -9.94
CA LEU A 116 3.84 -15.23 -8.85
C LEU A 116 2.76 -14.61 -7.97
N ALA A 117 2.67 -15.05 -6.72
CA ALA A 117 1.73 -14.51 -5.74
C ALA A 117 2.50 -13.74 -4.66
N ILE A 118 2.15 -12.47 -4.46
CA ILE A 118 2.71 -11.62 -3.42
C ILE A 118 1.64 -11.45 -2.34
N SER A 119 1.97 -11.83 -1.10
CA SER A 119 1.01 -11.85 -0.01
C SER A 119 1.69 -11.74 1.35
N ARG A 120 0.92 -11.36 2.37
CA ARG A 120 1.31 -11.56 3.77
C ARG A 120 1.13 -13.01 4.18
N GLN A 121 1.88 -13.43 5.19
CA GLN A 121 1.84 -14.79 5.71
C GLN A 121 0.64 -15.01 6.65
N TYR A 122 -0.58 -14.95 6.12
CA TYR A 122 -1.78 -15.39 6.85
C TYR A 122 -1.82 -16.91 6.96
N ILE A 123 -2.38 -17.43 8.06
CA ILE A 123 -2.43 -18.87 8.35
C ILE A 123 -3.11 -19.64 7.21
N GLU A 124 -4.24 -19.14 6.70
CA GLU A 124 -4.99 -19.73 5.58
C GLU A 124 -4.14 -19.82 4.30
N THR A 125 -3.53 -18.71 3.87
CA THR A 125 -2.68 -18.68 2.68
C THR A 125 -1.48 -19.61 2.82
N LYS A 126 -0.85 -19.63 4.00
CA LYS A 126 0.28 -20.53 4.29
C LYS A 126 -0.14 -21.99 4.24
N ARG A 127 -1.30 -22.34 4.81
CA ARG A 127 -1.84 -23.71 4.79
C ARG A 127 -2.10 -24.21 3.37
N VAL A 128 -2.66 -23.37 2.51
CA VAL A 128 -2.97 -23.76 1.13
C VAL A 128 -1.73 -23.80 0.25
N PHE A 129 -0.82 -22.84 0.39
CA PHE A 129 0.37 -22.75 -0.47
C PHE A 129 1.52 -23.64 -0.02
N SER A 130 1.50 -24.15 1.22
CA SER A 130 2.49 -25.11 1.69
C SER A 130 2.39 -26.42 0.90
N GLY A 131 3.50 -26.83 0.28
CA GLY A 131 3.58 -28.07 -0.50
C GLY A 131 3.31 -27.89 -2.00
N ILE A 132 2.75 -26.77 -2.43
CA ILE A 132 2.47 -26.49 -3.86
C ILE A 132 3.30 -25.33 -4.43
N SER A 133 4.01 -24.60 -3.57
CA SER A 133 4.75 -23.40 -3.96
C SER A 133 6.18 -23.39 -3.38
N ILE A 134 7.08 -22.74 -4.12
CA ILE A 134 8.36 -22.27 -3.58
C ILE A 134 8.07 -20.92 -2.94
N SER A 135 8.45 -20.74 -1.68
CA SER A 135 8.23 -19.49 -0.94
C SER A 135 9.56 -18.82 -0.61
N ILE A 136 9.61 -17.50 -0.80
CA ILE A 136 10.73 -16.66 -0.38
C ILE A 136 10.19 -15.71 0.69
N PRO A 137 10.61 -15.83 1.96
CA PRO A 137 10.21 -14.86 2.97
C PRO A 137 10.85 -13.51 2.64
N MET A 138 10.07 -12.43 2.81
CA MET A 138 10.63 -11.07 2.78
C MET A 138 11.69 -10.88 3.87
N ALA A 139 11.66 -11.69 4.93
CA ALA A 139 12.66 -11.70 6.00
C ALA A 139 13.89 -12.46 5.54
N ASN A 140 14.79 -11.77 4.84
CA ASN A 140 16.03 -12.33 4.34
C ASN A 140 17.17 -11.29 4.36
N PRO A 141 18.45 -11.73 4.29
CA PRO A 141 19.60 -10.84 4.40
C PRO A 141 19.71 -9.78 3.28
N PHE A 142 19.12 -10.03 2.10
CA PHE A 142 19.14 -9.09 0.99
C PHE A 142 18.25 -7.88 1.31
N VAL A 143 17.05 -8.12 1.83
CA VAL A 143 16.16 -7.03 2.27
C VAL A 143 16.75 -6.29 3.48
N ASP A 144 17.48 -6.97 4.37
CA ASP A 144 18.22 -6.29 5.45
C ASP A 144 19.30 -5.33 4.91
N ALA A 145 19.93 -5.66 3.77
CA ALA A 145 20.86 -4.76 3.09
C ALA A 145 20.10 -3.57 2.47
N ASP A 146 18.95 -3.81 1.85
CA ASP A 146 18.11 -2.76 1.26
C ASP A 146 17.60 -1.78 2.32
N ILE A 147 17.20 -2.27 3.50
CA ILE A 147 16.79 -1.40 4.62
C ILE A 147 17.95 -0.51 5.05
N LYS A 148 19.18 -1.03 5.13
CA LYS A 148 20.36 -0.20 5.47
C LYS A 148 20.63 0.85 4.40
N SER A 149 20.50 0.49 3.12
CA SER A 149 20.63 1.42 2.00
C SER A 149 19.54 2.50 2.03
N PHE A 150 18.29 2.11 2.30
CA PHE A 150 17.17 3.01 2.47
C PHE A 150 17.36 3.99 3.64
N VAL A 151 17.79 3.52 4.81
CA VAL A 151 18.12 4.39 5.96
C VAL A 151 19.16 5.43 5.55
N ARG A 152 20.25 5.01 4.88
CA ARG A 152 21.30 5.93 4.42
C ARG A 152 20.74 6.96 3.43
N ALA A 153 20.01 6.52 2.42
CA ALA A 153 19.43 7.39 1.40
C ALA A 153 18.46 8.41 2.02
N ARG A 154 17.57 7.96 2.92
CA ARG A 154 16.55 8.81 3.52
C ARG A 154 17.12 9.82 4.53
N LEU A 155 18.17 9.43 5.27
CA LEU A 155 18.92 10.36 6.13
C LEU A 155 19.64 11.43 5.28
N ALA A 156 20.30 11.03 4.19
CA ALA A 156 21.01 11.96 3.30
C ALA A 156 20.06 12.93 2.57
N ALA A 157 18.88 12.46 2.19
CA ALA A 157 17.85 13.28 1.54
C ALA A 157 17.19 14.30 2.49
N SER A 158 17.30 14.14 3.81
CA SER A 158 16.64 15.02 4.77
C SER A 158 17.46 16.28 5.05
N HIS A 159 17.02 17.42 4.51
CA HIS A 159 17.64 18.72 4.81
C HIS A 159 17.58 19.10 6.29
N ARG A 160 16.51 18.69 7.01
CA ARG A 160 16.31 19.03 8.43
C ARG A 160 17.32 18.31 9.33
N LEU A 161 17.73 17.10 8.96
CA LEU A 161 18.70 16.30 9.71
C LEU A 161 20.16 16.70 9.45
N ARG A 162 20.44 17.55 8.46
CA ARG A 162 21.81 18.09 8.22
C ARG A 162 22.36 18.85 9.43
N ARG A 163 21.50 19.39 10.30
CA ARG A 163 21.92 20.00 11.56
C ARG A 163 22.65 19.02 12.50
N TRP A 164 22.43 17.72 12.31
CA TRP A 164 22.99 16.64 13.11
C TRP A 164 24.10 15.89 12.37
N ASN A 165 24.86 16.56 11.48
CA ASN A 165 25.91 15.90 10.69
C ASN A 165 26.90 15.10 11.56
N ASP A 166 27.31 15.65 12.70
CA ASP A 166 28.25 14.99 13.63
C ASP A 166 27.64 13.74 14.28
N SER A 167 26.33 13.74 14.54
CA SER A 167 25.59 12.63 15.15
C SER A 167 24.91 11.72 14.12
N LEU A 168 25.06 11.95 12.81
CA LEU A 168 24.35 11.21 11.77
C LEU A 168 24.71 9.72 11.78
N GLN A 169 25.97 9.40 12.09
CA GLN A 169 26.40 8.01 12.24
C GLN A 169 25.77 7.36 13.47
N ASP A 170 25.56 8.09 14.56
CA ASP A 170 24.95 7.56 15.77
C ASP A 170 23.44 7.36 15.60
N ILE A 171 22.76 8.30 14.93
CA ILE A 171 21.36 8.13 14.50
C ILE A 171 21.24 6.84 13.66
N LYS A 172 22.09 6.69 12.64
CA LYS A 172 22.11 5.51 11.76
C LYS A 172 22.36 4.22 12.56
N LYS A 173 23.34 4.22 13.47
CA LYS A 173 23.65 3.06 14.31
C LYS A 173 22.47 2.71 15.22
N ALA A 174 21.85 3.68 15.86
CA ALA A 174 20.69 3.49 16.73
C ALA A 174 19.49 2.89 15.98
N LEU A 175 19.16 3.43 14.80
CA LEU A 175 18.08 2.90 13.95
C LEU A 175 18.36 1.46 13.50
N ILE A 176 19.57 1.17 13.01
CA ILE A 176 19.94 -0.18 12.55
C ILE A 176 19.99 -1.17 13.74
N LYS A 177 20.52 -0.75 14.89
CA LYS A 177 20.53 -1.56 16.12
C LYS A 177 19.10 -1.92 16.52
N ARG A 178 18.21 -0.93 16.58
CA ARG A 178 16.81 -1.15 16.96
C ARG A 178 16.09 -2.08 16.00
N LEU A 179 16.28 -1.92 14.68
CA LEU A 179 15.72 -2.81 13.67
C LEU A 179 16.12 -4.28 13.85
N LYS A 180 17.32 -4.56 14.37
CA LYS A 180 17.77 -5.93 14.68
C LYS A 180 17.13 -6.50 15.93
N GLU A 181 16.82 -5.66 16.92
CA GLU A 181 16.23 -6.05 18.20
C GLU A 181 14.71 -6.25 18.13
N CYS A 182 14.04 -5.61 17.16
CA CYS A 182 12.59 -5.68 17.01
C CYS A 182 12.13 -7.11 16.68
N CYS A 183 11.10 -7.59 17.41
CA CYS A 183 10.52 -8.93 17.22
C CYS A 183 9.90 -9.13 15.82
N GLU A 184 9.46 -8.05 15.17
CA GLU A 184 9.00 -8.10 13.78
C GLU A 184 10.09 -7.49 12.89
N ARG A 185 10.82 -8.35 12.19
CA ARG A 185 11.84 -7.97 11.21
C ARG A 185 11.15 -7.30 10.01
N LEU A 186 11.82 -6.31 9.40
CA LEU A 186 11.45 -5.57 8.16
C LEU A 186 10.38 -4.48 8.25
N ARG A 187 10.77 -3.21 8.43
CA ARG A 187 9.81 -2.09 8.31
C ARG A 187 10.42 -0.81 7.76
N PHE A 188 10.40 -0.65 6.44
CA PHE A 188 10.62 0.64 5.77
C PHE A 188 9.71 1.72 6.36
N ARG A 189 8.46 1.36 6.66
CA ARG A 189 7.51 2.29 7.29
C ARG A 189 7.95 2.76 8.67
N TRP A 190 8.48 1.87 9.50
CA TRP A 190 8.97 2.26 10.82
C TRP A 190 10.14 3.23 10.70
N VAL A 191 11.09 2.94 9.80
CA VAL A 191 12.23 3.84 9.51
C VAL A 191 11.74 5.21 9.06
N HIS A 192 10.78 5.25 8.15
CA HIS A 192 10.18 6.49 7.69
C HIS A 192 9.57 7.29 8.84
N CYS A 193 8.75 6.66 9.69
CA CYS A 193 8.15 7.29 10.87
C CYS A 193 9.22 7.83 11.83
N GLN A 194 10.28 7.03 12.12
CA GLN A 194 11.34 7.47 13.03
C GLN A 194 12.10 8.66 12.45
N ILE A 195 12.49 8.62 11.17
CA ILE A 195 13.20 9.74 10.54
C ILE A 195 12.35 11.01 10.59
N GLN A 196 11.07 10.94 10.26
CA GLN A 196 10.17 12.10 10.31
C GLN A 196 9.97 12.62 11.75
N ALA A 197 9.96 11.75 12.76
CA ALA A 197 9.93 12.17 14.16
C ALA A 197 11.24 12.88 14.55
N LEU A 198 12.39 12.32 14.16
CA LEU A 198 13.72 12.90 14.42
C LEU A 198 13.90 14.27 13.76
N GLU A 199 13.30 14.50 12.59
CA GLU A 199 13.32 15.79 11.87
C GLU A 199 12.69 16.96 12.67
N ARG A 200 11.86 16.66 13.67
CA ARG A 200 11.17 17.66 14.52
C ARG A 200 12.06 18.16 15.66
N PHE A 201 13.01 17.35 16.15
CA PHE A 201 13.85 17.74 17.28
C PHE A 201 14.84 18.84 16.93
N ARG A 202 15.04 19.74 17.89
CA ARG A 202 15.97 20.88 17.81
C ARG A 202 17.06 20.84 18.88
N ASP A 203 16.86 20.05 19.93
CA ASP A 203 17.77 19.90 21.06
C ASP A 203 18.49 18.53 21.03
N LEU A 204 19.80 18.54 21.28
CA LEU A 204 20.65 17.34 21.21
C LEU A 204 20.38 16.37 22.38
N THR A 205 20.05 16.90 23.55
CA THR A 205 19.75 16.10 24.75
C THR A 205 18.47 15.31 24.54
N GLN A 206 17.42 15.98 24.04
CA GLN A 206 16.16 15.35 23.63
C GLN A 206 16.38 14.32 22.52
N LEU A 207 17.19 14.65 21.50
CA LEU A 207 17.51 13.72 20.42
C LEU A 207 18.13 12.42 20.95
N THR A 208 19.15 12.55 21.82
CA THR A 208 19.86 11.40 22.41
C THR A 208 18.90 10.53 23.22
N THR A 209 18.05 11.17 24.04
CA THR A 209 17.04 10.48 24.87
C THR A 209 16.07 9.67 24.01
N VAL A 210 15.66 10.21 22.86
CA VAL A 210 14.76 9.53 21.92
C VAL A 210 15.45 8.37 21.20
N LEU A 211 16.73 8.51 20.84
CA LEU A 211 17.52 7.45 20.21
C LEU A 211 17.73 6.26 21.15
N GLU A 212 17.91 6.51 22.44
CA GLU A 212 17.99 5.46 23.47
C GLU A 212 16.66 4.72 23.65
N ASN A 213 15.56 5.46 23.51
CA ASN A 213 14.21 4.96 23.75
C ASN A 213 13.38 4.79 22.48
N LEU A 214 13.96 4.36 21.35
CA LEU A 214 13.21 4.16 20.10
C LEU A 214 12.09 3.10 20.25
N PRO A 215 10.94 3.23 19.58
CA PRO A 215 9.86 2.25 19.68
C PRO A 215 10.26 0.88 19.08
N ARG A 216 9.75 -0.22 19.66
CA ARG A 216 9.99 -1.63 19.24
C ARG A 216 9.27 -2.02 17.95
N GLY A 217 8.40 -1.17 17.43
CA GLY A 217 7.63 -1.45 16.23
C GLY A 217 6.64 -0.37 15.85
N LEU A 218 5.85 -0.62 14.82
CA LEU A 218 4.81 0.28 14.32
C LEU A 218 3.72 0.51 15.35
N ASN A 219 3.26 -0.52 16.07
CA ASN A 219 2.24 -0.34 17.09
C ASN A 219 2.68 0.65 18.17
N GLU A 220 3.87 0.47 18.75
CA GLU A 220 4.42 1.43 19.72
C GLU A 220 4.68 2.81 19.11
N THR A 221 5.10 2.86 17.84
CA THR A 221 5.26 4.13 17.10
C THR A 221 3.93 4.87 17.00
N TYR A 222 2.86 4.20 16.59
CA TYR A 222 1.53 4.78 16.48
C TYR A 222 0.96 5.18 17.83
N ILE A 223 1.13 4.35 18.87
CA ILE A 223 0.75 4.71 20.25
C ILE A 223 1.42 6.03 20.64
N ARG A 224 2.72 6.18 20.45
CA ARG A 224 3.43 7.42 20.80
C ARG A 224 2.94 8.65 20.02
N ILE A 225 2.63 8.49 18.74
CA ILE A 225 2.11 9.58 17.91
C ILE A 225 0.73 10.01 18.43
N PHE A 226 -0.19 9.05 18.63
CA PHE A 226 -1.52 9.33 19.13
C PHE A 226 -1.54 9.85 20.58
N ASP A 227 -0.61 9.40 21.42
CA ASP A 227 -0.50 9.85 22.81
C ASP A 227 0.01 11.29 22.89
N ALA A 228 0.89 11.70 21.96
CA ALA A 228 1.39 13.07 21.84
C ALA A 228 0.33 14.08 21.36
N ILE A 229 -0.83 13.63 20.87
CA ILE A 229 -1.93 14.51 20.44
C ILE A 229 -2.61 15.09 21.69
N PRO A 230 -2.69 16.44 21.83
CA PRO A 230 -3.34 17.09 22.95
C PRO A 230 -4.78 16.60 23.12
N GLN A 231 -5.23 16.47 24.38
CA GLN A 231 -6.55 15.91 24.68
C GLN A 231 -7.70 16.71 24.02
N THR A 232 -7.52 18.03 23.89
CA THR A 232 -8.45 18.96 23.22
C THR A 232 -8.62 18.66 21.73
N ASP A 233 -7.58 18.11 21.09
CA ASP A 233 -7.52 17.92 19.64
C ASP A 233 -7.92 16.50 19.23
N ARG A 234 -8.03 15.57 20.18
CA ARG A 234 -8.39 14.17 19.93
C ARG A 234 -9.75 14.02 19.24
N PRO A 235 -10.83 14.76 19.59
CA PRO A 235 -12.09 14.68 18.86
C PRO A 235 -11.95 15.11 17.39
N PHE A 236 -11.21 16.19 17.13
CA PHE A 236 -10.89 16.67 15.78
C PHE A 236 -10.14 15.60 14.98
N VAL A 237 -9.03 15.11 15.52
CA VAL A 237 -8.22 14.07 14.86
C VAL A 237 -9.04 12.81 14.59
N ARG A 238 -9.85 12.38 15.56
CA ARG A 238 -10.74 11.21 15.39
C ARG A 238 -11.70 11.43 14.22
N ARG A 239 -12.31 12.62 14.11
CA ARG A 239 -13.22 12.94 13.01
C ARG A 239 -12.52 13.01 11.67
N VAL A 240 -11.32 13.59 11.59
CA VAL A 240 -10.49 13.57 10.37
C VAL A 240 -10.21 12.14 9.91
N LEU A 241 -9.78 11.26 10.83
CA LEU A 241 -9.51 9.86 10.50
C LEU A 241 -10.78 9.11 10.05
N THR A 242 -11.93 9.40 10.66
CA THR A 242 -13.23 8.86 10.19
C THR A 242 -13.50 9.25 8.75
N TRP A 243 -13.28 10.53 8.40
CA TRP A 243 -13.45 11.00 7.03
C TRP A 243 -12.48 10.32 6.05
N ILE A 244 -11.18 10.32 6.36
CA ILE A 244 -10.16 9.70 5.49
C ILE A 244 -10.46 8.22 5.25
N ILE A 245 -10.79 7.47 6.31
CA ILE A 245 -11.07 6.03 6.20
C ILE A 245 -12.39 5.79 5.47
N GLY A 246 -13.45 6.51 5.86
CA GLY A 246 -14.77 6.39 5.21
C GLY A 246 -14.70 6.68 3.71
N HIS A 247 -13.96 7.72 3.32
CA HIS A 247 -13.70 8.04 1.92
C HIS A 247 -12.95 6.91 1.20
N SER A 248 -11.92 6.33 1.82
CA SER A 248 -11.16 5.22 1.22
C SER A 248 -11.98 3.95 1.01
N GLN A 249 -13.08 3.79 1.76
CA GLN A 249 -13.99 2.64 1.69
C GLN A 249 -15.20 2.90 0.78
N ALA A 250 -15.41 4.14 0.35
CA ALA A 250 -16.54 4.49 -0.48
C ALA A 250 -16.28 4.05 -1.94
N GLY A 251 -17.06 3.08 -2.43
CA GLY A 251 -16.84 2.42 -3.73
C GLY A 251 -16.88 3.33 -4.97
N TRP A 252 -17.30 4.58 -4.83
CA TRP A 252 -17.41 5.58 -5.89
C TRP A 252 -16.25 6.59 -5.96
N MET A 253 -15.28 6.56 -5.03
CA MET A 253 -14.18 7.55 -4.94
C MET A 253 -12.80 6.90 -4.86
N VAL A 254 -12.64 5.76 -5.54
CA VAL A 254 -11.37 5.05 -5.65
C VAL A 254 -10.47 5.87 -6.56
N LEU A 255 -9.47 6.55 -6.01
CA LEU A 255 -8.08 6.65 -6.55
C LEU A 255 -7.29 7.86 -6.02
N ARG A 256 -7.92 8.91 -5.51
CA ARG A 256 -7.22 10.08 -4.95
C ARG A 256 -7.83 10.41 -3.60
N GLY A 257 -7.02 10.76 -2.59
CA GLY A 257 -7.48 11.06 -1.23
C GLY A 257 -8.53 12.18 -1.17
N ILE A 258 -8.78 12.72 0.01
CA ILE A 258 -9.74 13.83 0.18
C ILE A 258 -9.04 15.15 -0.10
N TYR A 259 -9.66 16.07 -0.83
CA TYR A 259 -9.16 17.44 -0.93
C TYR A 259 -8.92 18.04 0.45
N ALA A 260 -7.74 18.60 0.67
CA ALA A 260 -7.27 19.03 1.99
C ALA A 260 -8.16 20.11 2.61
N ASN A 261 -8.57 21.10 1.81
CA ASN A 261 -9.49 22.16 2.23
C ASN A 261 -10.87 21.58 2.59
N VAL A 262 -11.43 20.74 1.73
CA VAL A 262 -12.73 20.09 1.97
C VAL A 262 -12.69 19.25 3.25
N LEU A 263 -11.62 18.49 3.47
CA LEU A 263 -11.44 17.68 4.66
C LEU A 263 -11.45 18.53 5.93
N VAL A 264 -10.64 19.59 5.96
CA VAL A 264 -10.50 20.44 7.16
C VAL A 264 -11.80 21.20 7.43
N GLU A 265 -12.41 21.79 6.39
CA GLU A 265 -13.66 22.54 6.50
C GLU A 265 -14.83 21.65 6.91
N ALA A 266 -15.00 20.49 6.28
CA ALA A 266 -16.11 19.59 6.57
C ALA A 266 -15.99 18.99 7.98
N VAL A 267 -14.78 18.65 8.42
CA VAL A 267 -14.54 18.17 9.79
C VAL A 267 -14.76 19.28 10.82
N ALA A 268 -14.33 20.51 10.52
CA ALA A 268 -14.58 21.66 11.38
C ALA A 268 -16.09 21.91 11.54
N TYR A 269 -16.83 21.92 10.44
CA TYR A 269 -18.29 22.06 10.44
C TYR A 269 -18.98 20.93 11.22
N ASP A 270 -18.53 19.69 11.04
CA ASP A 270 -19.07 18.52 11.72
C ASP A 270 -19.00 18.59 13.26
N ILE A 271 -17.97 19.24 13.80
CA ILE A 271 -17.71 19.30 15.24
C ILE A 271 -18.25 20.60 15.84
N TYR A 272 -18.06 21.73 15.14
CA TYR A 272 -18.27 23.07 15.69
C TYR A 272 -19.41 23.84 15.01
N GLY A 273 -20.03 23.29 13.96
CA GLY A 273 -21.07 23.96 13.18
C GLY A 273 -20.55 25.18 12.41
N HIS A 274 -21.33 26.27 12.39
CA HIS A 274 -20.98 27.52 11.69
C HIS A 274 -19.94 28.40 12.41
N GLY A 275 -19.26 27.91 13.45
CA GLY A 275 -18.10 28.57 14.03
C GLY A 275 -16.84 28.22 13.25
N GLN A 276 -16.00 29.20 12.92
CA GLN A 276 -14.69 28.93 12.29
C GLN A 276 -13.63 28.64 13.36
N PRO A 277 -13.26 27.38 13.63
CA PRO A 277 -11.98 27.12 14.23
C PRO A 277 -10.87 27.38 13.21
N GLY A 278 -9.75 27.93 13.66
CA GLY A 278 -8.56 28.19 12.84
C GLY A 278 -7.76 26.93 12.50
N PHE A 279 -8.42 25.81 12.17
CA PHE A 279 -7.73 24.61 11.73
C PHE A 279 -7.35 24.75 10.26
N ASP A 280 -6.11 24.45 9.94
CA ASP A 280 -5.61 24.42 8.58
C ASP A 280 -4.87 23.10 8.29
N LEU A 281 -4.45 22.94 7.05
CA LEU A 281 -3.67 21.78 6.63
C LEU A 281 -2.34 21.67 7.39
N HIS A 282 -1.72 22.80 7.76
CA HIS A 282 -0.44 22.79 8.46
C HIS A 282 -0.57 22.19 9.85
N TYR A 283 -1.59 22.62 10.59
CA TYR A 283 -1.94 22.08 11.89
C TYR A 283 -2.32 20.60 11.82
N LEU A 284 -3.06 20.20 10.78
CA LEU A 284 -3.35 18.78 10.54
C LEU A 284 -2.07 17.95 10.34
N GLN A 285 -1.11 18.45 9.57
CA GLN A 285 0.19 17.80 9.35
C GLN A 285 1.05 17.77 10.62
N GLU A 286 0.92 18.76 11.50
CA GLU A 286 1.60 18.77 12.80
C GLU A 286 1.11 17.62 13.68
N LEU A 287 -0.22 17.50 13.83
CA LEU A 287 -0.89 16.50 14.66
C LEU A 287 -0.73 15.08 14.11
N LEU A 288 -1.02 14.86 12.82
CA LEU A 288 -1.04 13.52 12.24
C LEU A 288 0.31 13.11 11.65
N GLY A 289 1.20 14.04 11.32
CA GLY A 289 2.58 13.76 10.95
C GLY A 289 2.74 12.62 9.93
N CYS A 290 3.38 11.54 10.35
CA CYS A 290 3.63 10.37 9.50
C CYS A 290 2.41 9.44 9.33
N LEU A 291 1.23 9.78 9.83
CA LEU A 291 0.01 8.98 9.72
C LEU A 291 -0.75 9.29 8.41
N ILE A 292 -0.56 10.49 7.86
CA ILE A 292 -1.21 10.94 6.62
C ILE A 292 -0.19 11.35 5.57
N THR A 293 -0.59 11.22 4.31
CA THR A 293 0.13 11.72 3.14
C THR A 293 -0.61 12.91 2.58
N VAL A 294 0.13 13.90 2.09
CA VAL A 294 -0.40 15.06 1.39
C VAL A 294 0.27 15.11 0.03
N GLU A 295 -0.52 14.96 -1.04
CA GLU A 295 -0.03 14.84 -2.41
C GLU A 295 -0.67 15.90 -3.31
N THR A 296 0.11 16.44 -4.24
CA THR A 296 -0.38 17.38 -5.27
C THR A 296 -0.93 16.64 -6.49
N SER A 297 -1.94 17.20 -7.15
CA SER A 297 -2.59 16.64 -8.35
C SER A 297 -1.67 16.32 -9.55
N ASP A 298 -0.48 16.91 -9.62
CA ASP A 298 0.26 17.08 -10.88
C ASP A 298 1.28 15.96 -11.15
N LYS A 299 0.90 14.92 -11.93
CA LYS A 299 1.81 14.11 -12.79
C LYS A 299 1.19 13.43 -14.02
N ASP A 300 -0.14 13.27 -14.12
CA ASP A 300 -0.72 12.35 -15.15
C ASP A 300 -1.61 13.00 -16.24
N PHE A 301 -1.75 14.33 -16.30
CA PHE A 301 -2.53 15.00 -17.37
C PHE A 301 -1.72 16.09 -18.10
N PRO A 302 -1.74 16.14 -19.45
CA PRO A 302 -1.16 17.25 -20.19
C PRO A 302 -1.86 18.55 -19.82
N ARG A 303 -1.10 19.58 -19.41
CA ARG A 303 -1.59 20.92 -19.08
C ARG A 303 -2.30 21.54 -20.29
N GLY A 304 -3.63 21.44 -20.31
CA GLY A 304 -4.50 22.37 -21.05
C GLY A 304 -4.58 23.68 -20.27
N GLN A 305 -4.38 24.79 -20.99
CA GLN A 305 -4.40 26.20 -20.56
C GLN A 305 -5.14 26.48 -19.23
N GLN A 306 -4.38 26.83 -18.19
CA GLN A 306 -4.90 27.40 -16.95
C GLN A 306 -4.83 28.92 -17.05
N GLU A 307 -5.99 29.57 -16.96
CA GLU A 307 -6.11 30.99 -16.69
C GLU A 307 -5.60 31.32 -15.28
N ALA A 308 -4.88 32.42 -15.17
CA ALA A 308 -4.22 32.86 -13.96
C ALA A 308 -5.24 33.36 -12.92
N GLY A 309 -5.27 32.71 -11.75
CA GLY A 309 -5.85 33.30 -10.54
C GLY A 309 -6.69 32.39 -9.67
N CYS A 310 -6.13 31.28 -9.15
CA CYS A 310 -6.73 30.55 -8.02
C CYS A 310 -5.63 30.00 -7.08
N SER A 311 -5.92 30.03 -5.78
CA SER A 311 -5.04 29.79 -4.62
C SER A 311 -4.27 28.45 -4.65
N TYR A 312 -2.97 28.49 -4.30
CA TYR A 312 -1.99 27.38 -4.29
C TYR A 312 -2.34 26.13 -3.45
N ASN A 313 -3.45 26.12 -2.70
CA ASN A 313 -3.86 25.00 -1.84
C ASN A 313 -5.01 24.14 -2.40
N SER A 314 -5.59 24.48 -3.56
CA SER A 314 -6.79 23.80 -4.09
C SER A 314 -6.55 22.36 -4.54
N ASP A 315 -5.29 21.98 -4.79
CA ASP A 315 -4.96 20.73 -5.50
C ASP A 315 -4.23 19.71 -4.62
N LEU A 316 -4.36 19.84 -3.28
CA LEU A 316 -3.76 18.94 -2.30
C LEU A 316 -4.74 17.88 -1.83
N PHE A 317 -4.34 16.62 -1.88
CA PHE A 317 -5.11 15.47 -1.43
C PHE A 317 -4.50 14.87 -0.17
N VAL A 318 -5.36 14.53 0.79
CA VAL A 318 -5.00 13.89 2.06
C VAL A 318 -5.50 12.45 2.06
N SER A 319 -4.61 11.52 2.37
CA SER A 319 -4.91 10.09 2.52
C SER A 319 -4.15 9.50 3.70
N LEU A 320 -4.50 8.28 4.12
CA LEU A 320 -3.64 7.55 5.05
C LEU A 320 -2.29 7.30 4.41
N ALA A 321 -1.22 7.65 5.12
CA ALA A 321 0.13 7.48 4.58
C ALA A 321 0.52 6.02 4.38
N HIS A 322 -0.19 5.08 5.00
CA HIS A 322 -0.04 3.64 4.77
C HIS A 322 -1.21 2.86 5.40
N TYR A 323 -1.61 1.73 4.81
CA TYR A 323 -2.69 0.87 5.33
C TYR A 323 -2.43 0.41 6.78
N THR A 324 -1.17 0.34 7.23
CA THR A 324 -0.82 -0.11 8.59
C THR A 324 -1.40 0.80 9.67
N VAL A 325 -1.68 2.07 9.34
CA VAL A 325 -2.39 2.98 10.24
C VAL A 325 -3.83 2.50 10.44
N LEU A 326 -4.52 2.14 9.35
CA LEU A 326 -5.87 1.56 9.42
C LEU A 326 -5.88 0.25 10.22
N VAL A 327 -4.93 -0.65 9.95
CA VAL A 327 -4.79 -1.92 10.68
C VAL A 327 -4.59 -1.70 12.18
N PHE A 328 -3.84 -0.68 12.56
CA PHE A 328 -3.67 -0.33 13.98
C PHE A 328 -4.96 0.21 14.60
N LEU A 329 -5.64 1.12 13.91
CA LEU A 329 -6.89 1.75 14.39
C LEU A 329 -8.05 0.75 14.52
N THR A 330 -8.08 -0.30 13.71
CA THR A 330 -9.11 -1.36 13.77
C THR A 330 -8.69 -2.55 14.63
N SER A 331 -7.46 -2.57 15.14
CA SER A 331 -6.97 -3.67 15.97
C SER A 331 -7.61 -3.66 17.37
N PRO A 332 -8.08 -4.82 17.88
CA PRO A 332 -8.56 -4.91 19.26
C PRO A 332 -7.50 -4.51 20.31
N HIS A 333 -6.21 -4.65 19.97
CA HIS A 333 -5.10 -4.30 20.86
C HIS A 333 -5.12 -2.82 21.26
N ILE A 334 -5.61 -1.90 20.42
CA ILE A 334 -5.63 -0.47 20.73
C ILE A 334 -6.44 -0.16 21.99
N LEU A 335 -7.47 -0.97 22.29
CA LEU A 335 -8.33 -0.82 23.47
C LEU A 335 -7.58 -1.03 24.78
N GLN A 336 -6.45 -1.76 24.75
CA GLN A 336 -5.61 -2.05 25.91
C GLN A 336 -4.46 -1.05 26.07
N THR A 337 -4.47 0.03 25.30
CA THR A 337 -3.38 1.03 25.28
C THR A 337 -3.87 2.38 25.81
N ARG A 338 -2.94 3.31 26.03
CA ARG A 338 -3.22 4.70 26.45
C ARG A 338 -3.99 5.52 25.40
N VAL A 339 -4.10 5.00 24.17
CA VAL A 339 -4.74 5.67 23.04
C VAL A 339 -6.08 5.01 22.67
N SER A 340 -6.76 4.42 23.65
CA SER A 340 -8.07 3.77 23.53
C SER A 340 -9.24 4.69 23.11
N ALA A 341 -8.97 6.00 22.94
CA ALA A 341 -9.90 6.97 22.35
C ALA A 341 -9.95 6.93 20.80
N PHE A 342 -8.97 6.29 20.15
CA PHE A 342 -8.87 6.22 18.68
C PHE A 342 -9.38 4.93 17.97
N PRO A 343 -9.95 3.88 18.62
CA PRO A 343 -10.39 2.69 17.91
C PRO A 343 -11.46 3.04 16.87
N MET A 344 -11.36 2.40 15.72
CA MET A 344 -12.27 2.59 14.58
C MET A 344 -12.84 1.23 14.19
N SER A 345 -14.14 1.18 13.92
CA SER A 345 -14.78 0.01 13.32
C SER A 345 -15.34 0.39 11.97
N GLU A 346 -15.30 -0.53 11.01
CA GLU A 346 -15.81 -0.30 9.65
C GLU A 346 -17.27 0.18 9.66
N ARG A 347 -18.11 -0.47 10.48
CA ARG A 347 -19.52 -0.09 10.64
C ARG A 347 -19.69 1.32 11.19
N THR A 348 -18.93 1.69 12.22
CA THR A 348 -19.00 3.03 12.82
C THR A 348 -18.47 4.10 11.88
N VAL A 349 -17.35 3.82 11.19
CA VAL A 349 -16.75 4.76 10.24
C VAL A 349 -17.70 5.01 9.08
N GLY A 350 -18.21 3.97 8.43
CA GLY A 350 -19.14 4.11 7.31
C GLY A 350 -20.41 4.87 7.70
N SER A 351 -21.00 4.57 8.87
CA SER A 351 -22.18 5.29 9.36
C SER A 351 -21.89 6.76 9.67
N GLN A 352 -20.79 7.06 10.38
CA GLN A 352 -20.46 8.43 10.76
C GLN A 352 -20.10 9.28 9.56
N PHE A 353 -19.30 8.74 8.64
CA PHE A 353 -18.93 9.40 7.40
C PHE A 353 -20.14 9.64 6.50
N GLY A 354 -21.01 8.65 6.34
CA GLY A 354 -22.25 8.80 5.58
C GLY A 354 -23.16 9.90 6.14
N ILE A 355 -23.33 9.96 7.47
CA ILE A 355 -24.10 11.02 8.12
C ILE A 355 -23.46 12.40 7.88
N SER A 356 -22.13 12.49 7.96
CA SER A 356 -21.41 13.74 7.72
C SER A 356 -21.59 14.30 6.31
N ILE A 357 -21.57 13.44 5.29
CA ILE A 357 -21.72 13.87 3.88
C ILE A 357 -23.16 14.30 3.58
N LEU A 358 -24.15 13.75 4.29
CA LEU A 358 -25.57 14.06 4.07
C LEU A 358 -26.04 15.33 4.79
N ARG A 359 -25.23 15.89 5.68
CA ARG A 359 -25.48 17.16 6.37
C ARG A 359 -24.88 18.31 5.58
#